data_AF-A0A3D0MSM4-F1
#
_entry.id   AF-A0A3D0MSM4-F1
#
_cell.length_a   1.000
_cell.length_b   1.000
_cell.length_c   1.000
_cell.angle_alpha   90.00
_cell.angle_beta   90.00
_cell.angle_gamma   90.00
#
_symmetry.space_group_name_H-M   'P 1'
#
loop_
_entity.id
_entity.type
_entity.pdbx_description
1 polymer ?
#
loop_
_entity_poly.entity_id
_entity_poly.type
_entity_poly.pdbx_seq_one_letter_code
_entity_poly.pdbx_strand_id
1 'polypeptide(L)'
;MDWGMVPGETVVIKSKDITLRDIVQAIVDGADTVPAVKETFGLTDADEGVNDLEDILDVFVPAIDALRNGGCSGCGGGCSGCHGHC
;
A
#
# COMPACT_ATOMS: atom_id res chain seq x y z
N MET A 1 10.03 3.66 11.46
CA MET A 1 8.73 3.34 12.09
C MET A 1 8.26 2.03 11.46
N ASP A 2 7.65 1.10 12.19
CA ASP A 2 7.16 -0.16 11.59
C ASP A 2 5.80 0.09 10.92
N TRP A 3 5.83 0.58 9.68
CA TRP A 3 4.64 0.98 8.92
C TRP A 3 3.66 -0.18 8.66
N GLY A 4 4.15 -1.42 8.71
CA GLY A 4 3.32 -2.63 8.60
C GLY A 4 2.49 -2.95 9.85
N MET A 5 2.77 -2.33 11.00
CA MET A 5 2.05 -2.58 12.26
C MET A 5 1.18 -1.40 12.71
N VAL A 6 1.28 -0.25 12.05
CA VAL A 6 0.43 0.90 12.36
C VAL A 6 -0.99 0.71 11.80
N PRO A 7 -2.01 1.16 12.53
CA PRO A 7 -3.38 1.07 12.05
C PRO A 7 -3.57 1.91 10.79
N GLY A 8 -4.35 1.40 9.83
CA GLY A 8 -4.61 2.09 8.56
C GLY A 8 -5.31 3.45 8.73
N GLU A 9 -5.92 3.71 9.89
CA GLU A 9 -6.53 4.98 10.27
C GLU A 9 -5.51 6.04 10.73
N THR A 10 -4.22 5.69 10.78
CA THR A 10 -3.16 6.65 11.12
C THR A 10 -3.08 7.72 10.05
N VAL A 11 -3.29 8.98 10.45
CA VAL A 11 -3.11 10.14 9.58
C VAL A 11 -1.62 10.35 9.33
N VAL A 12 -1.21 10.17 8.06
CA VAL A 12 0.17 10.38 7.61
C VAL A 12 0.35 11.83 7.19
N ILE A 13 -0.56 12.35 6.34
CA ILE A 13 -0.54 13.75 5.92
C ILE A 13 -1.62 14.51 6.66
N LYS A 14 -1.22 15.24 7.71
CA LYS A 14 -2.16 16.05 8.50
C LYS A 14 -2.78 17.20 7.70
N SER A 15 -2.06 17.77 6.74
CA SER A 15 -2.55 18.89 5.92
C SER A 15 -3.82 18.55 5.15
N LYS A 16 -4.02 17.27 4.81
CA LYS A 16 -5.10 16.79 3.94
C LYS A 16 -5.92 15.65 4.55
N ASP A 17 -5.68 15.34 5.82
CA ASP A 17 -6.30 14.22 6.53
C ASP A 17 -6.13 12.88 5.79
N ILE A 18 -4.98 12.69 5.12
CA ILE A 18 -4.72 11.46 4.36
C ILE A 18 -4.23 10.40 5.32
N THR A 19 -4.93 9.27 5.33
CA THR A 19 -4.60 8.13 6.17
C THR A 19 -3.66 7.15 5.46
N LEU A 20 -3.00 6.31 6.24
CA LEU A 20 -2.17 5.22 5.72
C LEU A 20 -2.97 4.34 4.75
N ARG A 21 -4.24 4.07 5.06
CA ARG A 21 -5.13 3.29 4.20
C ARG A 21 -5.30 3.95 2.83
N ASP A 22 -5.48 5.27 2.76
CA ASP A 22 -5.62 5.98 1.48
C ASP A 22 -4.35 5.82 0.63
N ILE A 23 -3.17 5.95 1.25
CA ILE A 23 -1.88 5.74 0.57
C ILE A 23 -1.78 4.31 0.05
N VAL A 24 -2.11 3.31 0.89
CA VAL A 24 -2.12 1.90 0.49
C VAL A 24 -3.09 1.68 -0.69
N GLN A 25 -4.28 2.30 -0.68
CA GLN A 25 -5.19 2.22 -1.82
C GLN A 25 -4.61 2.84 -3.08
N ALA A 26 -3.90 3.97 -2.99
CA ALA A 26 -3.22 4.56 -4.15
C ALA A 26 -2.15 3.60 -4.73
N ILE A 27 -1.37 2.93 -3.87
CA ILE A 27 -0.38 1.93 -4.31
C ILE A 27 -1.08 0.74 -5.00
N VAL A 28 -2.23 0.29 -4.47
CA VAL A 28 -3.07 -0.75 -5.10
C VAL A 28 -3.61 -0.30 -6.45
N ASP A 29 -3.87 0.99 -6.65
CA ASP A 29 -4.29 1.55 -7.95
C ASP A 29 -3.12 1.58 -8.95
N GLY A 30 -1.90 1.80 -8.45
CA GLY A 30 -0.66 1.83 -9.24
C GLY A 30 0.28 2.98 -8.91
N ALA A 31 0.03 3.71 -7.82
CA ALA A 31 0.92 4.74 -7.32
C ALA A 31 2.01 4.12 -6.42
N ASP A 32 2.88 3.28 -6.99
CA ASP A 32 3.96 2.60 -6.27
C ASP A 32 5.24 3.44 -6.07
N THR A 33 5.20 4.73 -6.41
CA THR A 33 6.32 5.65 -6.24
C THR A 33 5.92 6.91 -5.49
N VAL A 34 6.85 7.51 -4.73
CA VAL A 34 6.66 8.78 -4.02
C VAL A 34 6.07 9.86 -4.95
N PRO A 35 6.62 10.12 -6.16
CA PRO A 35 6.03 11.09 -7.09
C PRO A 35 4.61 10.72 -7.54
N ALA A 36 4.29 9.44 -7.77
CA ALA A 36 2.94 9.04 -8.16
C ALA A 36 1.92 9.26 -7.02
N VAL A 37 2.31 8.94 -5.78
CA VAL A 37 1.47 9.21 -4.60
C VAL A 37 1.29 10.71 -4.41
N LYS A 38 2.37 11.50 -4.56
CA LYS A 38 2.30 12.95 -4.50
C LYS A 38 1.35 13.52 -5.57
N GLU A 39 1.43 13.04 -6.80
CA GLU A 39 0.53 13.48 -7.88
C GLU A 39 -0.93 13.10 -7.58
N THR A 40 -1.17 11.87 -7.13
CA THR A 40 -2.51 11.34 -6.80
C THR A 40 -3.20 12.19 -5.74
N PHE A 41 -2.46 12.60 -4.70
CA PHE A 41 -2.99 13.38 -3.60
C PHE A 41 -2.71 14.90 -3.72
N GLY A 42 -2.02 15.32 -4.79
CA GLY A 42 -1.55 16.70 -5.00
C GLY A 42 -0.60 17.23 -3.91
N LEU A 43 0.23 16.37 -3.32
CA LEU A 43 1.15 16.70 -2.22
C LEU A 43 2.42 17.41 -2.71
N THR A 44 3.00 18.20 -1.83
CA THR A 44 4.25 18.92 -2.05
C THR A 44 5.29 18.51 -1.01
N ASP A 45 6.57 18.72 -1.28
CA ASP A 45 7.65 18.50 -0.31
C ASP A 45 7.55 19.35 0.97
N ALA A 46 6.64 20.32 0.99
CA ALA A 46 6.33 21.13 2.17
C ALA A 46 5.29 20.47 3.11
N ASP A 47 4.62 19.40 2.67
CA ASP A 47 3.60 18.71 3.45
C ASP A 47 4.23 17.78 4.52
N GLU A 48 3.79 17.94 5.77
CA GLU A 48 4.25 17.15 6.91
C GLU A 48 3.79 15.69 6.74
N GLY A 49 4.74 14.75 6.73
CA GLY A 49 4.51 13.31 6.49
C GLY A 49 4.94 12.81 5.10
N VAL A 50 5.35 13.71 4.19
CA VAL A 50 5.86 13.30 2.87
C VAL A 50 7.19 12.56 2.94
N ASN A 51 8.04 12.88 3.93
CA ASN A 51 9.30 12.16 4.14
C ASN A 51 9.06 10.70 4.54
N ASP A 52 7.94 10.41 5.22
CA ASP A 52 7.56 9.06 5.63
C ASP A 52 7.00 8.21 4.48
N LEU A 53 6.61 8.84 3.35
CA LEU A 53 6.08 8.12 2.18
C LEU A 53 7.08 7.12 1.61
N GLU A 54 8.38 7.43 1.65
CA GLU A 54 9.42 6.55 1.14
C GLU A 54 9.47 5.24 1.95
N ASP A 55 9.48 5.34 3.28
CA ASP A 55 9.44 4.18 4.18
C ASP A 55 8.13 3.39 4.05
N ILE A 56 6.99 4.06 3.86
CA ILE A 56 5.69 3.40 3.65
C ILE A 56 5.72 2.59 2.35
N LEU A 57 6.17 3.20 1.25
CA LEU A 57 6.23 2.55 -0.05
C LEU A 57 7.16 1.32 -0.01
N ASP A 58 8.32 1.41 0.63
CA ASP A 58 9.25 0.28 0.74
C ASP A 58 8.63 -0.93 1.46
N VAL A 59 7.71 -0.70 2.40
CA VAL A 59 6.97 -1.77 3.09
C VAL A 59 5.79 -2.30 2.27
N PHE A 60 4.99 -1.41 1.69
CA PHE A 60 3.71 -1.78 1.08
C PHE A 60 3.81 -2.16 -0.40
N VAL A 61 4.74 -1.58 -1.16
CA VAL A 61 4.96 -1.92 -2.58
C VAL A 61 5.25 -3.42 -2.76
N PRO A 62 6.24 -4.03 -2.08
CA PRO A 62 6.48 -5.46 -2.22
C PRO A 62 5.33 -6.32 -1.70
N ALA A 63 4.60 -5.87 -0.68
CA ALA A 63 3.42 -6.57 -0.16
C ALA A 63 2.25 -6.56 -1.16
N ILE A 64 2.01 -5.43 -1.83
CA ILE A 64 0.97 -5.26 -2.84
C ILE A 64 1.37 -5.94 -4.15
N ASP A 65 2.64 -5.88 -4.54
CA ASP A 65 3.16 -6.63 -5.68
C ASP A 65 2.98 -8.14 -5.42
N ALA A 66 3.35 -8.63 -4.24
CA ALA A 66 3.08 -10.02 -3.85
C ALA A 66 1.57 -10.34 -3.80
N LEU A 67 0.68 -9.40 -3.54
CA LEU A 67 -0.78 -9.61 -3.62
C LEU A 67 -1.29 -9.61 -5.07
N ARG A 68 -0.78 -8.71 -5.92
CA ARG A 68 -1.13 -8.59 -7.35
C ARG A 68 -0.59 -9.77 -8.16
N ASN A 69 0.67 -10.15 -7.93
CA ASN A 69 1.36 -11.24 -8.61
C ASN A 69 1.19 -12.59 -7.89
N GLY A 70 1.01 -12.61 -6.57
CA GLY A 70 0.76 -13.82 -5.77
C GLY A 70 -0.72 -14.12 -5.52
N GLY A 71 -1.61 -13.21 -5.91
CA GLY A 71 -3.06 -13.43 -5.93
C GLY A 71 -3.49 -14.32 -7.09
N CYS A 72 -3.51 -15.62 -6.86
CA CYS A 72 -4.30 -16.62 -7.60
C CYS A 72 -3.79 -17.07 -8.99
N SER A 73 -2.51 -17.40 -9.12
CA SER A 73 -2.06 -18.37 -10.15
C SER A 73 -1.16 -19.49 -9.61
N GLY A 74 -0.94 -19.53 -8.29
CA GLY A 74 -0.17 -20.55 -7.61
C GLY A 74 -0.95 -21.13 -6.44
N CYS A 75 -2.00 -21.89 -6.73
CA CYS A 75 -2.51 -22.89 -5.78
C CYS A 75 -1.45 -24.01 -5.64
N GLY A 76 -0.36 -23.72 -4.93
CA GLY A 76 0.60 -24.67 -4.38
C GLY A 76 0.43 -24.88 -2.87
N GLY A 77 -0.59 -24.25 -2.28
CA GLY A 77 -0.87 -24.32 -0.85
C GLY A 77 -2.29 -23.87 -0.56
N GLY A 78 -3.26 -24.73 -0.88
CA GLY A 78 -4.55 -24.67 -0.19
C GLY A 78 -4.31 -24.81 1.32
N CYS A 79 -4.87 -23.97 2.18
CA CYS A 79 -6.30 -23.91 2.43
C CYS A 79 -6.99 -25.26 2.11
N SER A 80 -7.10 -26.09 3.14
CA SER A 80 -7.95 -27.27 3.16
C SER A 80 -9.36 -26.88 2.68
N GLY A 81 -9.71 -27.08 1.41
CA GLY A 81 -11.07 -26.72 0.97
C GLY A 81 -11.41 -26.65 -0.51
N CYS A 82 -10.47 -26.51 -1.45
CA CYS A 82 -10.82 -26.42 -2.87
C CYS A 82 -11.12 -27.81 -3.47
N HIS A 83 -12.37 -28.27 -3.32
CA HIS A 83 -12.93 -29.42 -4.02
C HIS A 83 -13.52 -29.01 -5.38
N GLY A 84 -12.94 -29.54 -6.46
CA GLY A 84 -13.61 -29.76 -7.76
C GLY A 84 -13.78 -28.49 -8.62
N HIS A 85 -13.50 -28.47 -9.92
CA HIS A 85 -13.33 -29.51 -10.94
C HIS A 85 -12.32 -29.00 -11.97
N CYS A 86 -11.53 -29.92 -12.51
CA CYS A 86 -10.66 -29.71 -13.67
C CYS A 86 -11.48 -29.41 -14.94
#